data_AF-A0A1L6ZNK8-F1
#
_entry.id   AF-A0A1L6ZNK8-F1
#
_cell.length_a   1.000
_cell.length_b   1.000
_cell.length_c   1.000
_cell.angle_alpha   90.00
_cell.angle_beta   90.00
_cell.angle_gamma   90.00
#
_symmetry.space_group_name_H-M   'P 1'
#
loop_
_entity.id
_entity.type
_entity.pdbx_description
1 polymer ?
#
loop_
_entity_poly.entity_id
_entity_poly.type
_entity_poly.pdbx_seq_one_letter_code
_entity_poly.pdbx_strand_id
1 'polypeptide(L)'
;MIRKNGPLEFDANAYTSSSITTNINFWTQDRQTARLIFKLTKDGVPLPLAAVTGKLVLVMSDGSRFIRDIKIIDRVEGQAEYILSDQEVKHYGNVHAELNLYYTNDQSMSVHQFSFNISKSLIDQDIVPITEYYVDEFEALRDKINALYDESTQTLEDLREKFEDLEKIETKEGAQDKANQALAAAKKYTEDYAETPAGALKMAKELVAGFQQKKITTDTGMPLISLKDTSMSILDAIINNGVGQGTFYAIAGSKDLPNQRSFRGFYHMTDSTNGKASFGWVYATDYANNIYTNYLNNTVWTGWSRISNHNMLSEDGKSQLLPNGTDILTLPSGYYYAVGTNVVNMPSKTDSSWFNIYVLDNGNNRKTFHVIRSADNLHWWGTVHTDGTFKGWDRMLTEKDLNSTWNQVTLVTGTTKHFAGNPLKFSIRQNSLHLRGSFEGVPANDTVIARFAQKPSAKTVFLGATVGSYGSARFTLEKDGSLRFDGMSANDNSFVSRFEINESIPLW
;
A
#
# COMPACT_ATOMS: atom_id res chain seq x y z
N MET A 1 20.98 77.63 19.46
CA MET A 1 20.71 79.09 19.56
C MET A 1 20.17 79.38 20.95
N ILE A 2 20.70 80.40 21.61
CA ILE A 2 20.20 80.85 22.92
C ILE A 2 18.87 81.56 22.68
N ARG A 3 17.82 81.20 23.42
CA ARG A 3 16.47 81.78 23.30
C ARG A 3 15.93 82.11 24.69
N LYS A 4 15.18 83.21 24.79
CA LYS A 4 14.42 83.57 25.99
C LYS A 4 13.06 82.88 25.89
N ASN A 5 12.86 81.88 26.73
CA ASN A 5 11.67 81.03 26.67
C ASN A 5 10.60 81.56 27.63
N GLY A 6 9.42 81.84 27.10
CA GLY A 6 8.19 81.98 27.85
C GLY A 6 7.40 80.67 27.76
N PRO A 7 7.58 79.73 28.71
CA PRO A 7 6.82 78.49 28.72
C PRO A 7 5.37 78.76 29.11
N LEU A 8 4.44 78.13 28.40
CA LEU A 8 3.02 78.23 28.57
C LEU A 8 2.41 76.83 28.53
N GLU A 9 1.78 76.43 29.62
CA GLU A 9 1.08 75.16 29.70
C GLU A 9 -0.42 75.43 29.64
N PHE A 10 -1.09 74.89 28.64
CA PHE A 10 -2.51 75.11 28.40
C PHE A 10 -3.24 73.77 28.27
N ASP A 11 -4.37 73.67 28.96
CA ASP A 11 -5.26 72.52 28.88
C ASP A 11 -6.48 72.88 28.03
N ALA A 12 -6.65 72.20 26.89
CA ALA A 12 -7.71 72.46 25.93
C ALA A 12 -9.01 71.75 26.35
N ASN A 13 -9.71 72.33 27.32
CA ASN A 13 -11.01 71.86 27.80
C ASN A 13 -12.11 72.94 27.65
N ALA A 14 -13.37 72.53 27.85
CA ALA A 14 -14.53 73.40 27.61
C ALA A 14 -14.93 74.29 28.81
N TYR A 15 -14.24 74.16 29.96
CA TYR A 15 -14.56 74.96 31.13
C TYR A 15 -13.91 76.33 30.98
N THR A 16 -14.67 77.41 31.22
CA THR A 16 -14.19 78.78 31.00
C THR A 16 -12.96 79.09 31.84
N SER A 17 -11.79 78.96 31.25
CA SER A 17 -10.56 79.53 31.76
C SER A 17 -10.51 80.98 31.34
N SER A 18 -10.50 81.89 32.32
CA SER A 18 -10.32 83.32 32.03
C SER A 18 -8.95 83.55 31.37
N SER A 19 -8.85 84.52 30.47
CA SER A 19 -7.60 84.86 29.79
C SER A 19 -6.47 85.03 30.81
N ILE A 20 -5.37 84.27 30.63
CA ILE A 20 -4.28 84.24 31.61
C ILE A 20 -3.34 85.41 31.33
N THR A 21 -3.20 86.32 32.29
CA THR A 21 -2.11 87.31 32.25
C THR A 21 -0.84 86.66 32.76
N THR A 22 0.14 86.51 31.87
CA THR A 22 1.40 85.84 32.17
C THR A 22 2.41 86.85 32.72
N ASN A 23 3.39 86.39 33.49
CA ASN A 23 4.54 87.21 33.90
C ASN A 23 5.65 87.24 32.85
N ILE A 24 5.37 86.82 31.60
CA ILE A 24 6.34 86.79 30.51
C ILE A 24 6.57 88.24 30.07
N ASN A 25 7.83 88.68 30.15
CA ASN A 25 8.25 89.99 29.68
C ASN A 25 9.44 89.86 28.73
N PHE A 26 9.18 90.07 27.44
CA PHE A 26 10.22 90.21 26.43
C PHE A 26 10.64 91.67 26.28
N TRP A 27 11.68 91.91 25.49
CA TRP A 27 12.19 93.24 25.20
C TRP A 27 12.30 93.46 23.69
N THR A 28 12.20 94.71 23.24
CA THR A 28 12.29 95.07 21.81
C THR A 28 13.58 94.63 21.11
N GLN A 29 14.62 94.31 21.88
CA GLN A 29 15.89 93.79 21.37
C GLN A 29 16.00 92.26 21.41
N ASP A 30 14.96 91.54 21.83
CA ASP A 30 14.88 90.07 21.81
C ASP A 30 14.58 89.53 20.40
N ARG A 31 15.30 90.08 19.41
CA ARG A 31 15.22 89.75 17.99
C ARG A 31 15.54 88.28 17.76
N GLN A 32 14.62 87.58 17.12
CA GLN A 32 14.63 86.12 16.87
C GLN A 32 14.93 85.24 18.11
N THR A 33 14.80 85.77 19.32
CA THR A 33 15.15 85.08 20.56
C THR A 33 14.00 85.03 21.56
N ALA A 34 13.02 85.93 21.45
CA ALA A 34 11.75 85.86 22.18
C ALA A 34 10.92 84.66 21.70
N ARG A 35 10.92 83.59 22.47
CA ARG A 35 10.25 82.33 22.12
C ARG A 35 9.15 81.99 23.12
N LEU A 36 7.94 81.82 22.63
CA LEU A 36 6.84 81.17 23.35
C LEU A 36 6.92 79.67 23.11
N ILE A 37 6.80 78.89 24.18
CA ILE A 37 6.77 77.42 24.10
C ILE A 37 5.46 76.97 24.71
N PHE A 38 4.64 76.31 23.92
CA PHE A 38 3.34 75.79 24.31
C PHE A 38 3.47 74.31 24.62
N LYS A 39 3.01 73.91 25.79
CA LYS A 39 2.75 72.52 26.12
C LYS A 39 1.25 72.35 26.29
N LEU A 40 0.67 71.56 25.39
CA LEU A 40 -0.77 71.42 25.26
C LEU A 40 -1.21 70.08 25.83
N THR A 41 -2.15 70.14 26.76
CA THR A 41 -2.84 68.97 27.30
C THR A 41 -4.32 69.03 26.96
N LYS A 42 -5.01 67.91 27.08
CA LYS A 42 -6.47 67.84 27.10
C LYS A 42 -6.89 66.98 28.29
N ASP A 43 -7.64 67.57 29.19
CA ASP A 43 -8.08 66.97 30.45
C ASP A 43 -6.88 66.41 31.27
N GLY A 44 -5.75 67.14 31.23
CA GLY A 44 -4.52 66.83 31.97
C GLY A 44 -3.56 65.84 31.31
N VAL A 45 -3.89 65.28 30.14
CA VAL A 45 -3.03 64.35 29.37
C VAL A 45 -2.43 65.08 28.15
N PRO A 46 -1.17 64.85 27.75
CA PRO A 46 -0.60 65.48 26.55
C PRO A 46 -1.50 65.33 25.31
N LEU A 47 -1.77 66.43 24.61
CA LEU A 47 -2.64 66.47 23.44
C LEU A 47 -1.82 66.21 22.17
N PRO A 48 -1.99 65.07 21.47
CA PRO A 48 -1.20 64.78 20.29
C PRO A 48 -1.55 65.72 19.12
N LEU A 49 -0.54 66.34 18.52
CA LEU A 49 -0.66 67.35 17.45
C LEU A 49 -0.41 66.75 16.05
N ALA A 50 -1.07 65.62 15.75
CA ALA A 50 -1.02 65.00 14.43
C ALA A 50 -2.09 65.59 13.50
N ALA A 51 -1.73 65.84 12.23
CA ALA A 51 -2.62 66.40 11.20
C ALA A 51 -3.31 67.72 11.61
N VAL A 52 -2.58 68.55 12.36
CA VAL A 52 -3.05 69.85 12.84
C VAL A 52 -2.10 70.97 12.43
N THR A 53 -2.65 72.14 12.17
CA THR A 53 -1.93 73.41 12.01
C THR A 53 -2.34 74.33 13.15
N GLY A 54 -1.39 74.73 13.99
CA GLY A 54 -1.65 75.71 15.04
C GLY A 54 -1.44 77.13 14.54
N LYS A 55 -2.40 78.02 14.74
CA LYS A 55 -2.31 79.45 14.43
C LYS A 55 -2.32 80.26 15.72
N LEU A 56 -1.24 81.00 15.95
CA LEU A 56 -1.12 81.99 17.00
C LEU A 56 -1.56 83.35 16.45
N VAL A 57 -2.59 83.91 17.05
CA VAL A 57 -3.02 85.29 16.83
C VAL A 57 -2.36 86.15 17.90
N LEU A 58 -1.69 87.21 17.50
CA LEU A 58 -1.11 88.23 18.37
C LEU A 58 -1.78 89.55 18.05
N VAL A 59 -2.36 90.20 19.06
CA VAL A 59 -2.85 91.57 19.00
C VAL A 59 -1.97 92.41 19.91
N MET A 60 -1.14 93.25 19.30
CA MET A 60 -0.20 94.09 20.00
C MET A 60 -0.92 95.27 20.67
N SER A 61 -0.25 95.93 21.61
CA SER A 61 -0.82 97.08 22.34
C SER A 61 -1.11 98.30 21.46
N ASP A 62 -0.45 98.42 20.31
CA ASP A 62 -0.75 99.47 19.34
C ASP A 62 -1.92 99.12 18.40
N GLY A 63 -2.54 97.94 18.58
CA GLY A 63 -3.67 97.44 17.80
C GLY A 63 -3.27 96.63 16.56
N SER A 64 -1.98 96.55 16.22
CA SER A 64 -1.53 95.69 15.12
C SER A 64 -1.81 94.22 15.42
N ARG A 65 -2.18 93.46 14.38
CA ARG A 65 -2.58 92.06 14.50
C ARG A 65 -1.73 91.17 13.58
N PHE A 66 -1.17 90.12 14.14
CA PHE A 66 -0.41 89.11 13.42
C PHE A 66 -1.07 87.73 13.60
N ILE A 67 -1.16 86.95 12.53
CA ILE A 67 -1.61 85.55 12.58
C ILE A 67 -0.49 84.71 12.00
N ARG A 68 0.04 83.80 12.81
CA ARG A 68 1.25 83.05 12.48
C ARG A 68 1.07 81.58 12.78
N ASP A 69 1.61 80.74 11.92
CA ASP A 69 1.62 79.31 12.18
C ASP A 69 2.68 78.99 13.25
N ILE A 70 2.30 78.22 14.27
CA ILE A 70 3.25 77.72 15.26
C ILE A 70 3.96 76.49 14.71
N LYS A 71 5.21 76.28 15.16
CA LYS A 71 5.96 75.08 14.81
C LYS A 71 5.70 74.00 15.86
N ILE A 72 5.12 72.89 15.44
CA ILE A 72 4.99 71.71 16.31
C ILE A 72 6.39 71.09 16.48
N ILE A 73 6.84 70.97 17.73
CA ILE A 73 8.16 70.45 18.08
C ILE A 73 8.10 69.03 18.62
N ASP A 74 7.02 68.69 19.33
CA ASP A 74 6.74 67.32 19.74
C ASP A 74 5.26 67.03 19.52
N ARG A 75 5.00 66.20 18.50
CA ARG A 75 3.64 65.82 18.14
C ARG A 75 2.98 64.93 19.17
N VAL A 76 3.75 64.14 19.93
CA VAL A 76 3.21 63.15 20.86
C VAL A 76 2.96 63.81 22.21
N GLU A 77 3.95 64.58 22.69
CA GLU A 77 3.88 65.28 23.99
C GLU A 77 3.14 66.63 23.91
N GLY A 78 2.53 66.95 22.77
CA GLY A 78 1.71 68.14 22.59
C GLY A 78 2.47 69.46 22.66
N GLN A 79 3.74 69.48 22.25
CA GLN A 79 4.59 70.68 22.35
C GLN A 79 4.72 71.40 21.02
N ALA A 80 4.58 72.72 21.07
CA ALA A 80 4.79 73.62 19.95
C ALA A 80 5.58 74.86 20.39
N GLU A 81 6.22 75.53 19.44
CA GLU A 81 6.90 76.78 19.71
C GLU A 81 6.54 77.85 18.69
N TYR A 82 6.61 79.09 19.13
CA TYR A 82 6.63 80.26 18.26
C TYR A 82 7.72 81.22 18.70
N ILE A 83 8.46 81.77 17.74
CA ILE A 83 9.50 82.77 17.98
C ILE A 83 9.00 84.05 17.34
N LEU A 84 8.87 85.11 18.13
CA LEU A 84 8.45 86.40 17.61
C LEU A 84 9.48 86.91 16.61
N SER A 85 8.99 87.45 15.49
CA SER A 85 9.83 88.06 14.47
C SER A 85 10.39 89.40 14.93
N ASP A 86 11.43 89.88 14.25
CA ASP A 86 12.04 91.18 14.50
C ASP A 86 11.08 92.36 14.28
N GLN A 87 10.03 92.15 13.49
CA GLN A 87 8.95 93.14 13.33
C GLN A 87 8.02 93.08 14.54
N GLU A 88 7.61 91.89 14.95
CA GLU A 88 6.67 91.68 16.06
C GLU A 88 7.24 92.18 17.40
N VAL A 89 8.50 91.89 17.73
CA VAL A 89 9.09 92.34 19.02
C VAL A 89 9.25 93.85 19.13
N LYS A 90 9.15 94.61 18.03
CA LYS A 90 9.21 96.09 18.08
C LYS A 90 7.92 96.71 18.61
N HIS A 91 6.81 95.99 18.57
CA HIS A 91 5.52 96.46 19.10
C HIS A 91 5.50 96.26 20.62
N TYR A 92 6.06 97.24 21.35
CA TYR A 92 6.16 97.21 22.80
C TYR A 92 4.82 97.54 23.49
N GLY A 93 4.59 96.86 24.61
CA GLY A 93 3.41 96.95 25.46
C GLY A 93 2.77 95.58 25.67
N ASN A 94 1.53 95.58 26.17
CA ASN A 94 0.80 94.35 26.46
C ASN A 94 0.25 93.72 25.18
N VAL A 95 0.67 92.49 24.88
CA VAL A 95 0.23 91.70 23.74
C VAL A 95 -0.83 90.71 24.20
N HIS A 96 -2.00 90.78 23.58
CA HIS A 96 -3.07 89.79 23.77
C HIS A 96 -2.96 88.73 22.68
N ALA A 97 -2.87 87.48 23.08
CA ALA A 97 -2.62 86.37 22.20
C ALA A 97 -3.70 85.29 22.33
N GLU A 98 -3.95 84.60 21.23
CA GLU A 98 -4.84 83.43 21.20
C GLU A 98 -4.22 82.34 20.34
N LEU A 99 -4.14 81.12 20.89
CA LEU A 99 -3.71 79.97 20.13
C LEU A 99 -4.92 79.14 19.66
N ASN A 100 -5.00 78.91 18.36
CA ASN A 100 -6.00 78.07 17.71
C ASN A 100 -5.35 76.87 17.02
N LEU A 101 -6.03 75.74 16.96
CA LEU A 101 -5.62 74.53 16.28
C LEU A 101 -6.64 74.17 15.18
N TYR A 102 -6.16 73.89 13.96
CA TYR A 102 -6.98 73.53 12.80
C TYR A 102 -6.56 72.16 12.26
N TYR A 103 -7.49 71.21 12.20
CA TYR A 103 -7.26 69.83 11.77
C TYR A 103 -7.62 69.64 10.29
N THR A 104 -6.99 68.67 9.64
CA THR A 104 -7.19 68.40 8.19
C THR A 104 -8.57 67.84 7.84
N ASN A 105 -9.42 67.56 8.82
CA ASN A 105 -10.82 67.17 8.64
C ASN A 105 -11.79 68.36 8.78
N ASP A 106 -11.29 69.58 8.59
CA ASP A 106 -11.98 70.87 8.71
C ASP A 106 -12.49 71.23 10.13
N GLN A 107 -12.06 70.51 11.16
CA GLN A 107 -12.34 70.88 12.56
C GLN A 107 -11.32 71.90 13.07
N SER A 108 -11.76 72.80 13.95
CA SER A 108 -10.88 73.77 14.63
C SER A 108 -11.22 73.95 16.10
N MET A 109 -10.22 74.26 16.93
CA MET A 109 -10.35 74.45 18.37
C MET A 109 -9.49 75.63 18.84
N SER A 110 -10.10 76.58 19.57
CA SER A 110 -9.34 77.57 20.34
C SER A 110 -8.82 76.91 21.61
N VAL A 111 -7.51 77.04 21.84
CA VAL A 111 -6.83 76.40 22.98
C VAL A 111 -6.87 77.31 24.18
N HIS A 112 -6.39 78.55 24.02
CA HIS A 112 -6.42 79.53 25.10
C HIS A 112 -6.12 80.95 24.60
N GLN A 113 -6.72 81.93 25.28
CA GLN A 113 -6.30 83.33 25.25
C GLN A 113 -5.36 83.65 26.42
N PHE A 114 -4.28 84.35 26.17
CA PHE A 114 -3.30 84.75 27.18
C PHE A 114 -2.70 86.10 26.82
N SER A 115 -2.06 86.76 27.78
CA SER A 115 -1.32 87.99 27.51
C SER A 115 0.09 87.95 28.08
N PHE A 116 0.99 88.65 27.41
CA PHE A 116 2.36 88.85 27.84
C PHE A 116 2.82 90.26 27.46
N ASN A 117 3.87 90.77 28.12
CA ASN A 117 4.34 92.12 27.88
C ASN A 117 5.64 92.13 27.06
N ILE A 118 5.79 93.14 26.21
CA ILE A 118 7.05 93.46 25.55
C ILE A 118 7.49 94.84 26.04
N SER A 119 8.59 94.89 26.76
CA SER A 119 9.16 96.14 27.28
C SER A 119 10.07 96.82 26.26
N LYS A 120 10.04 98.15 26.25
CA LYS A 120 10.91 98.96 25.40
C LYS A 120 12.35 98.94 25.94
N SER A 121 13.31 98.51 25.13
CA SER A 121 14.73 98.57 25.48
C SER A 121 15.23 100.02 25.44
N LEU A 122 16.23 100.37 26.26
CA LEU A 122 16.77 101.74 26.34
C LEU A 122 17.16 102.32 24.97
N ILE A 123 17.69 101.47 24.07
CA ILE A 123 18.10 101.89 22.72
C ILE A 123 16.93 102.35 21.82
N ASP A 124 15.70 101.91 22.11
CA ASP A 124 14.54 102.20 21.27
C ASP A 124 13.69 103.36 21.84
N GLN A 125 14.06 103.97 22.97
CA GLN A 125 13.23 104.92 23.74
C GLN A 125 12.63 106.06 22.89
N ASP A 126 13.35 106.59 21.90
CA ASP A 126 12.90 107.71 21.06
C ASP A 126 12.34 107.31 19.67
N ILE A 127 12.10 106.03 19.44
CA ILE A 127 11.53 105.53 18.18
C ILE A 127 10.02 105.33 18.36
N VAL A 128 9.21 106.06 17.58
CA VAL A 128 7.76 105.84 17.47
C VAL A 128 7.52 104.74 16.43
N PRO A 129 6.89 103.61 16.78
CA PRO A 129 6.47 102.63 15.80
C PRO A 129 5.43 103.26 14.87
N ILE A 130 5.69 103.22 13.57
CA ILE A 130 4.73 103.66 12.56
C ILE A 130 3.69 102.54 12.45
N THR A 131 2.46 102.80 12.87
CA THR A 131 1.35 101.85 12.78
C THR A 131 0.95 101.67 11.31
N GLU A 132 1.58 100.74 10.61
CA GLU A 132 1.15 100.28 9.29
C GLU A 132 0.21 99.08 9.43
N TYR A 133 -1.00 99.22 8.88
CA TYR A 133 -2.01 98.17 8.78
C TYR A 133 -1.59 97.22 7.64
N TYR A 134 -0.65 96.32 7.90
CA TYR A 134 -0.13 95.37 6.91
C TYR A 134 -1.11 94.20 6.73
N VAL A 135 -1.67 94.03 5.53
CA VAL A 135 -2.52 92.88 5.16
C VAL A 135 -1.82 92.09 4.06
N ASP A 136 -1.28 90.91 4.42
CA ASP A 136 -0.43 89.99 3.64
C ASP A 136 -1.01 89.50 2.27
N GLU A 137 -2.25 89.84 1.89
CA GLU A 137 -2.93 89.20 0.74
C GLU A 137 -2.65 89.84 -0.64
N PHE A 138 -2.17 91.08 -0.72
CA PHE A 138 -2.04 91.78 -2.00
C PHE A 138 -0.77 91.42 -2.80
N GLU A 139 0.37 91.21 -2.15
CA GLU A 139 1.61 90.78 -2.83
C GLU A 139 1.50 89.34 -3.35
N ALA A 140 0.76 88.47 -2.65
CA ALA A 140 0.51 87.10 -3.10
C ALA A 140 -0.26 87.01 -4.43
N LEU A 141 -1.09 88.02 -4.75
CA LEU A 141 -1.83 88.07 -6.02
C LEU A 141 -0.90 88.35 -7.21
N ARG A 142 0.08 89.23 -7.02
CA ARG A 142 1.05 89.61 -8.05
C ARG A 142 1.92 88.42 -8.45
N ASP A 143 2.40 87.64 -7.49
CA ASP A 143 3.23 86.47 -7.77
C ASP A 143 2.44 85.38 -8.53
N LYS A 144 1.14 85.24 -8.26
CA LYS A 144 0.26 84.31 -9.01
C LYS A 144 0.08 84.68 -10.48
N ILE A 145 0.00 85.97 -10.81
CA ILE A 145 -0.17 86.41 -12.20
C ILE A 145 1.08 86.09 -13.03
N ASN A 146 2.27 86.31 -12.48
CA ASN A 146 3.52 85.99 -13.18
C ASN A 146 3.69 84.47 -13.37
N ALA A 147 3.35 83.66 -12.36
CA ALA A 147 3.39 82.21 -12.47
C ALA A 147 2.45 81.67 -13.57
N LEU A 148 1.25 82.22 -13.70
CA LEU A 148 0.28 81.85 -14.75
C LEU A 148 0.79 82.16 -16.17
N TYR A 149 1.55 83.24 -16.34
CA TYR A 149 2.14 83.59 -17.62
C TYR A 149 3.20 82.58 -18.06
N ASP A 150 4.10 82.20 -17.16
CA ASP A 150 5.16 81.22 -17.41
C ASP A 150 4.57 79.83 -17.67
N GLU A 151 3.57 79.41 -16.89
CA GLU A 151 2.87 78.14 -17.08
C GLU A 151 2.15 78.06 -18.44
N SER A 152 1.54 79.15 -18.91
CA SER A 152 0.87 79.18 -20.23
C SER A 152 1.85 79.00 -21.39
N THR A 153 3.06 79.56 -21.27
CA THR A 153 4.12 79.45 -22.27
C THR A 153 4.69 78.03 -22.30
N GLN A 154 4.94 77.45 -21.12
CA GLN A 154 5.38 76.06 -20.99
C GLN A 154 4.34 75.09 -21.57
N THR A 155 3.05 75.32 -21.31
CA THR A 155 1.97 74.44 -21.80
C THR A 155 1.87 74.45 -23.33
N LEU A 156 2.12 75.59 -23.98
CA LEU A 156 2.11 75.70 -25.44
C LEU A 156 3.29 74.95 -26.10
N GLU A 157 4.47 74.99 -25.49
CA GLU A 157 5.63 74.23 -25.96
C GLU A 157 5.47 72.72 -25.69
N ASP A 158 5.00 72.31 -24.51
CA ASP A 158 4.67 70.92 -24.20
C ASP A 158 3.59 70.34 -25.15
N LEU A 159 2.59 71.15 -25.53
CA LEU A 159 1.59 70.74 -26.52
C LEU A 159 2.20 70.56 -27.90
N ARG A 160 3.10 71.46 -28.33
CA ARG A 160 3.84 71.32 -29.60
C ARG A 160 4.66 70.02 -29.62
N GLU A 161 5.38 69.74 -28.55
CA GLU A 161 6.19 68.51 -28.42
C GLU A 161 5.30 67.25 -28.44
N LYS A 162 4.14 67.28 -27.76
CA LYS A 162 3.15 66.19 -27.81
C LYS A 162 2.49 66.02 -29.18
N PHE A 163 2.34 67.06 -29.99
CA PHE A 163 1.85 66.95 -31.36
C PHE A 163 2.89 66.37 -32.33
N GLU A 164 4.18 66.63 -32.12
CA GLU A 164 5.26 65.95 -32.87
C GLU A 164 5.33 64.45 -32.56
N ASP A 165 4.99 64.03 -31.33
CA ASP A 165 4.90 62.61 -30.95
C ASP A 165 3.64 61.91 -31.50
N LEU A 166 2.57 62.64 -31.85
CA LEU A 166 1.38 62.08 -32.49
C LEU A 166 1.63 61.66 -33.95
N GLU A 167 2.58 62.25 -34.67
CA GLU A 167 3.02 61.74 -35.98
C GLU A 167 3.81 60.42 -35.87
N LYS A 168 4.29 60.04 -34.67
CA LYS A 168 4.94 58.74 -34.38
C LYS A 168 3.98 57.69 -33.82
N ILE A 169 2.75 58.05 -33.49
CA ILE A 169 1.71 57.12 -33.05
C ILE A 169 0.81 56.80 -34.27
N GLU A 170 1.11 55.64 -34.88
CA GLU A 170 0.42 54.99 -36.00
C GLU A 170 0.61 55.61 -37.40
N THR A 171 1.71 55.23 -38.05
CA THR A 171 1.65 55.05 -39.51
C THR A 171 0.75 53.85 -39.85
N LYS A 172 0.15 53.84 -41.05
CA LYS A 172 -0.57 52.65 -41.58
C LYS A 172 0.26 51.36 -41.43
N GLU A 173 1.58 51.49 -41.48
CA GLU A 173 2.55 50.39 -41.38
C GLU A 173 2.59 49.78 -39.98
N GLY A 174 2.69 50.59 -38.92
CA GLY A 174 2.71 50.09 -37.54
C GLY A 174 1.39 49.44 -37.10
N ALA A 175 0.25 49.96 -37.56
CA ALA A 175 -1.05 49.34 -37.35
C ALA A 175 -1.18 48.01 -38.13
N GLN A 176 -0.69 47.98 -39.37
CA GLN A 176 -0.67 46.77 -40.20
C GLN A 176 0.24 45.68 -39.59
N ASP A 177 1.38 46.05 -39.01
CA ASP A 177 2.29 45.10 -38.36
C ASP A 177 1.66 44.46 -37.12
N LYS A 178 0.98 45.25 -36.28
CA LYS A 178 0.22 44.71 -35.14
C LYS A 178 -0.93 43.82 -35.60
N ALA A 179 -1.66 44.22 -36.65
CA ALA A 179 -2.72 43.40 -37.23
C ALA A 179 -2.16 42.08 -37.82
N ASN A 180 -1.00 42.13 -38.48
CA ASN A 180 -0.32 40.96 -39.03
C ASN A 180 0.17 40.02 -37.91
N GLN A 181 0.73 40.56 -36.82
CA GLN A 181 1.13 39.78 -35.66
C GLN A 181 -0.08 39.14 -34.96
N ALA A 182 -1.17 39.89 -34.79
CA ALA A 182 -2.42 39.36 -34.24
C ALA A 182 -3.01 38.27 -35.14
N LEU A 183 -3.00 38.45 -36.46
CA LEU A 183 -3.44 37.45 -37.43
C LEU A 183 -2.54 36.19 -37.40
N ALA A 184 -1.22 36.35 -37.30
CA ALA A 184 -0.29 35.24 -37.18
C ALA A 184 -0.49 34.47 -35.87
N ALA A 185 -0.67 35.18 -34.75
CA ALA A 185 -0.97 34.57 -33.46
C ALA A 185 -2.33 33.84 -33.47
N ALA A 186 -3.36 34.43 -34.08
CA ALA A 186 -4.66 33.81 -34.25
C ALA A 186 -4.59 32.57 -35.15
N LYS A 187 -3.86 32.62 -36.27
CA LYS A 187 -3.62 31.43 -37.13
C LYS A 187 -2.90 30.33 -36.38
N LYS A 188 -1.83 30.66 -35.65
CA LYS A 188 -1.10 29.69 -34.82
C LYS A 188 -1.99 29.06 -33.76
N TYR A 189 -2.76 29.86 -33.02
CA TYR A 189 -3.74 29.36 -32.05
C TYR A 189 -4.81 28.47 -32.72
N THR A 190 -5.26 28.84 -33.93
CA THR A 190 -6.23 28.06 -34.70
C THR A 190 -5.64 26.74 -35.20
N GLU A 191 -4.39 26.71 -35.63
CA GLU A 191 -3.67 25.50 -36.05
C GLU A 191 -3.36 24.57 -34.88
N ASP A 192 -3.01 25.13 -33.71
CA ASP A 192 -2.64 24.38 -32.52
C ASP A 192 -3.86 23.93 -31.69
N TYR A 193 -4.98 24.69 -31.68
CA TYR A 193 -6.08 24.51 -30.72
C TYR A 193 -7.50 24.63 -31.26
N ALA A 194 -7.74 25.19 -32.45
CA ALA A 194 -9.08 25.23 -33.05
C ALA A 194 -9.24 24.12 -34.11
N GLU A 195 -10.46 23.63 -34.31
CA GLU A 195 -10.79 22.52 -35.22
C GLU A 195 -10.56 22.85 -36.70
N THR A 196 -9.30 22.99 -37.13
CA THR A 196 -8.96 22.78 -38.54
C THR A 196 -8.98 21.28 -38.83
N PRO A 197 -9.30 20.84 -40.05
CA PRO A 197 -9.20 19.42 -40.42
C PRO A 197 -7.83 18.81 -40.12
N ALA A 198 -6.75 19.60 -40.20
CA ALA A 198 -5.40 19.18 -39.87
C ALA A 198 -5.15 19.03 -38.35
N GLY A 199 -5.61 19.98 -37.54
CA GLY A 199 -5.54 19.92 -36.07
C GLY A 199 -6.39 18.78 -35.51
N ALA A 200 -7.60 18.59 -36.05
CA ALA A 200 -8.47 17.46 -35.73
C ALA A 200 -7.83 16.11 -36.12
N LEU A 201 -7.17 16.03 -37.29
CA LEU A 201 -6.43 14.85 -37.70
C LEU A 201 -5.23 14.56 -36.80
N LYS A 202 -4.50 15.60 -36.35
CA LYS A 202 -3.38 15.46 -35.40
C LYS A 202 -3.86 14.95 -34.04
N MET A 203 -4.89 15.56 -33.46
CA MET A 203 -5.49 15.10 -32.20
C MET A 203 -6.07 13.69 -32.32
N ALA A 204 -6.73 13.36 -33.43
CA ALA A 204 -7.22 12.01 -33.68
C ALA A 204 -6.05 11.01 -33.74
N LYS A 205 -4.97 11.33 -34.46
CA LYS A 205 -3.75 10.50 -34.53
C LYS A 205 -3.10 10.32 -33.16
N GLU A 206 -2.99 11.37 -32.35
CA GLU A 206 -2.45 11.32 -30.99
C GLU A 206 -3.34 10.48 -30.06
N LEU A 207 -4.67 10.61 -30.17
CA LEU A 207 -5.64 9.81 -29.42
C LEU A 207 -5.57 8.32 -29.79
N VAL A 208 -5.55 7.97 -31.08
CA VAL A 208 -5.45 6.57 -31.52
C VAL A 208 -4.04 5.97 -31.42
N ALA A 209 -2.99 6.79 -31.27
CA ALA A 209 -1.63 6.29 -31.06
C ALA A 209 -1.47 5.52 -29.74
N GLY A 210 -2.28 5.84 -28.73
CA GLY A 210 -2.30 5.12 -27.45
C GLY A 210 -3.23 3.90 -27.42
N PHE A 211 -3.99 3.63 -28.49
CA PHE A 211 -5.00 2.56 -28.50
C PHE A 211 -4.38 1.22 -28.90
N GLN A 212 -4.91 0.14 -28.32
CA GLN A 212 -4.64 -1.21 -28.80
C GLN A 212 -5.28 -1.41 -30.18
N GLN A 213 -4.48 -1.30 -31.25
CA GLN A 213 -4.97 -1.30 -32.64
C GLN A 213 -5.43 -2.69 -33.11
N LYS A 214 -4.88 -3.77 -32.54
CA LYS A 214 -5.31 -5.14 -32.88
C LYS A 214 -6.55 -5.54 -32.09
N LYS A 215 -7.60 -5.91 -32.83
CA LYS A 215 -8.85 -6.45 -32.27
C LYS A 215 -8.59 -7.76 -31.52
N ILE A 216 -9.19 -7.92 -30.35
CA ILE A 216 -9.15 -9.16 -29.53
C ILE A 216 -10.40 -10.02 -29.81
N THR A 217 -11.49 -9.39 -30.24
CA THR A 217 -12.79 -9.97 -30.61
C THR A 217 -13.25 -9.36 -31.94
N THR A 218 -14.34 -9.84 -32.52
CA THR A 218 -15.06 -9.09 -33.56
C THR A 218 -15.72 -7.84 -32.97
N ASP A 219 -16.28 -6.98 -33.83
CA ASP A 219 -17.01 -5.76 -33.41
C ASP A 219 -18.29 -6.06 -32.61
N THR A 220 -18.81 -7.29 -32.72
CA THR A 220 -19.97 -7.76 -31.95
C THR A 220 -19.58 -8.40 -30.61
N GLY A 221 -18.29 -8.39 -30.24
CA GLY A 221 -17.77 -9.10 -29.06
C GLY A 221 -17.68 -10.61 -29.23
N MET A 222 -17.94 -11.14 -30.44
CA MET A 222 -17.78 -12.56 -30.74
C MET A 222 -16.30 -12.94 -30.86
N PRO A 223 -15.95 -14.24 -30.75
CA PRO A 223 -14.56 -14.68 -30.87
C PRO A 223 -13.90 -14.22 -32.17
N LEU A 224 -12.68 -13.71 -32.08
CA LEU A 224 -11.91 -13.22 -33.23
C LEU A 224 -11.69 -14.33 -34.27
N ILE A 225 -11.38 -15.53 -33.80
CA ILE A 225 -11.29 -16.74 -34.63
C ILE A 225 -12.46 -17.66 -34.28
N SER A 226 -13.35 -17.93 -35.23
CA SER A 226 -14.47 -18.86 -35.03
C SER A 226 -14.37 -20.03 -35.99
N LEU A 227 -13.95 -21.19 -35.49
CA LEU A 227 -13.76 -22.41 -36.25
C LEU A 227 -15.00 -23.31 -36.12
N LYS A 228 -15.72 -23.49 -37.23
CA LYS A 228 -16.94 -24.32 -37.33
C LYS A 228 -16.78 -25.57 -38.19
N ASP A 229 -15.64 -25.73 -38.87
CA ASP A 229 -15.29 -26.90 -39.66
C ASP A 229 -14.44 -27.84 -38.78
N THR A 230 -14.92 -29.07 -38.59
CA THR A 230 -14.26 -30.06 -37.73
C THR A 230 -12.97 -30.61 -38.31
N SER A 231 -12.74 -30.46 -39.63
CA SER A 231 -11.51 -30.91 -40.30
C SER A 231 -10.32 -29.96 -40.09
N MET A 232 -10.59 -28.72 -39.68
CA MET A 232 -9.58 -27.68 -39.50
C MET A 232 -9.00 -27.67 -38.09
N SER A 233 -7.76 -27.17 -37.97
CA SER A 233 -7.08 -27.00 -36.69
C SER A 233 -7.24 -25.58 -36.15
N ILE A 234 -7.70 -25.46 -34.91
CA ILE A 234 -7.76 -24.16 -34.24
C ILE A 234 -6.36 -23.63 -33.94
N LEU A 235 -5.40 -24.52 -33.67
CA LEU A 235 -4.02 -24.17 -33.41
C LEU A 235 -3.33 -23.58 -34.65
N ASP A 236 -3.58 -24.16 -35.83
CA ASP A 236 -3.10 -23.60 -37.10
C ASP A 236 -3.76 -22.25 -37.41
N ALA A 237 -5.07 -22.12 -37.15
CA ALA A 237 -5.76 -20.85 -37.34
C ALA A 237 -5.17 -19.73 -36.46
N ILE A 238 -4.79 -20.04 -35.22
CA ILE A 238 -4.10 -19.10 -34.33
C ILE A 238 -2.70 -18.76 -34.84
N ILE A 239 -1.91 -19.76 -35.29
CA ILE A 239 -0.59 -19.52 -35.89
C ILE A 239 -0.68 -18.58 -37.10
N ASN A 240 -1.62 -18.85 -38.00
CA ASN A 240 -1.81 -18.09 -39.23
C ASN A 240 -2.36 -16.67 -38.97
N ASN A 241 -2.95 -16.42 -37.80
CA ASN A 241 -3.35 -15.06 -37.39
C ASN A 241 -2.15 -14.17 -37.00
N GLY A 242 -0.98 -14.78 -36.74
CA GLY A 242 0.28 -14.06 -36.48
C GLY A 242 0.40 -13.50 -35.07
N VAL A 243 1.35 -12.56 -34.87
CA VAL A 243 1.65 -11.94 -33.57
C VAL A 243 0.45 -11.15 -33.05
N GLY A 244 0.15 -11.29 -31.76
CA GLY A 244 -0.90 -10.55 -31.07
C GLY A 244 -1.72 -11.40 -30.11
N GLN A 245 -2.73 -10.78 -29.52
CA GLN A 245 -3.68 -11.43 -28.62
C GLN A 245 -5.07 -11.50 -29.26
N GLY A 246 -5.83 -12.54 -28.95
CA GLY A 246 -7.16 -12.73 -29.50
C GLY A 246 -7.96 -13.80 -28.78
N THR A 247 -9.26 -13.81 -29.03
CA THR A 247 -10.19 -14.84 -28.56
C THR A 247 -10.52 -15.83 -29.66
N PHE A 248 -10.93 -17.03 -29.28
CA PHE A 248 -11.34 -18.03 -30.25
C PHE A 248 -12.49 -18.93 -29.77
N TYR A 249 -13.15 -19.53 -30.75
CA TYR A 249 -14.09 -20.63 -30.60
C TYR A 249 -13.72 -21.75 -31.56
N ALA A 250 -13.81 -22.99 -31.08
CA ALA A 250 -13.72 -24.19 -31.89
C ALA A 250 -14.90 -25.11 -31.60
N ILE A 251 -15.56 -25.58 -32.67
CA ILE A 251 -16.67 -26.53 -32.57
C ILE A 251 -16.20 -27.89 -32.03
N ALA A 252 -17.11 -28.62 -31.40
CA ALA A 252 -16.86 -29.98 -30.94
C ALA A 252 -16.34 -30.88 -32.07
N GLY A 253 -15.28 -31.65 -31.78
CA GLY A 253 -14.65 -32.55 -32.75
C GLY A 253 -13.70 -31.88 -33.74
N SER A 254 -13.38 -30.59 -33.58
CA SER A 254 -12.34 -29.94 -34.39
C SER A 254 -10.97 -30.61 -34.21
N LYS A 255 -10.16 -30.60 -35.26
CA LYS A 255 -8.79 -31.13 -35.25
C LYS A 255 -7.96 -30.45 -34.14
N ASP A 256 -7.13 -31.25 -33.48
CA ASP A 256 -6.19 -30.86 -32.43
C ASP A 256 -6.81 -30.34 -31.12
N LEU A 257 -8.11 -30.54 -30.89
CA LEU A 257 -8.71 -30.29 -29.56
C LEU A 257 -8.31 -31.39 -28.56
N PRO A 258 -8.16 -31.06 -27.26
CA PRO A 258 -7.76 -32.05 -26.25
C PRO A 258 -8.89 -33.05 -25.92
N ASN A 259 -10.12 -32.79 -26.35
CA ASN A 259 -11.25 -33.72 -26.25
C ASN A 259 -12.31 -33.41 -27.33
N GLN A 260 -13.40 -34.18 -27.36
CA GLN A 260 -14.47 -34.09 -28.36
C GLN A 260 -15.50 -32.97 -28.09
N ARG A 261 -15.26 -32.04 -27.17
CA ARG A 261 -16.18 -30.95 -26.80
C ARG A 261 -15.82 -29.65 -27.51
N SER A 262 -16.73 -28.66 -27.49
CA SER A 262 -16.44 -27.31 -28.00
C SER A 262 -15.58 -26.52 -27.01
N PHE A 263 -14.67 -25.69 -27.55
CA PHE A 263 -13.72 -24.90 -26.78
C PHE A 263 -13.91 -23.41 -27.04
N ARG A 264 -13.72 -22.60 -26.00
CA ARG A 264 -13.62 -21.15 -26.07
C ARG A 264 -12.39 -20.71 -25.30
N GLY A 265 -11.66 -19.76 -25.82
CA GLY A 265 -10.41 -19.36 -25.19
C GLY A 265 -9.84 -18.07 -25.70
N PHE A 266 -8.64 -17.79 -25.22
CA PHE A 266 -7.82 -16.67 -25.65
C PHE A 266 -6.38 -17.13 -25.86
N TYR A 267 -5.63 -16.37 -26.64
CA TYR A 267 -4.26 -16.66 -26.98
C TYR A 267 -3.43 -15.38 -26.98
N HIS A 268 -2.12 -15.54 -26.83
CA HIS A 268 -1.15 -14.47 -27.00
C HIS A 268 0.09 -15.01 -27.71
N MET A 269 0.30 -14.54 -28.94
CA MET A 269 1.47 -14.82 -29.77
C MET A 269 2.43 -13.64 -29.70
N THR A 270 3.67 -13.88 -29.28
CA THR A 270 4.65 -12.84 -28.95
C THR A 270 5.73 -12.65 -30.02
N ASP A 271 5.84 -13.58 -30.96
CA ASP A 271 6.84 -13.52 -32.03
C ASP A 271 6.33 -14.22 -33.30
N SER A 272 6.96 -13.96 -34.45
CA SER A 272 6.63 -14.58 -35.73
C SER A 272 7.83 -14.98 -36.56
N THR A 273 7.63 -15.97 -37.43
CA THR A 273 8.55 -16.38 -38.48
C THR A 273 7.75 -16.44 -39.79
N ASN A 274 8.19 -15.71 -40.82
CA ASN A 274 7.50 -15.61 -42.11
C ASN A 274 6.01 -15.22 -42.00
N GLY A 275 5.68 -14.29 -41.10
CA GLY A 275 4.32 -13.80 -40.90
C GLY A 275 3.39 -14.72 -40.11
N LYS A 276 3.87 -15.90 -39.69
CA LYS A 276 3.14 -16.83 -38.82
C LYS A 276 3.67 -16.77 -37.40
N ALA A 277 2.82 -16.97 -36.40
CA ALA A 277 3.26 -16.98 -35.01
C ALA A 277 4.31 -18.08 -34.77
N SER A 278 5.33 -17.77 -33.96
CA SER A 278 6.44 -18.68 -33.64
C SER A 278 6.59 -18.94 -32.14
N PHE A 279 6.22 -17.99 -31.29
CA PHE A 279 6.19 -18.13 -29.83
C PHE A 279 4.89 -17.59 -29.24
N GLY A 280 4.38 -18.25 -28.19
CA GLY A 280 3.18 -17.80 -27.51
C GLY A 280 2.48 -18.88 -26.72
N TRP A 281 1.25 -18.59 -26.29
CA TRP A 281 0.45 -19.51 -25.50
C TRP A 281 -1.04 -19.36 -25.79
N VAL A 282 -1.80 -20.38 -25.39
CA VAL A 282 -3.27 -20.41 -25.44
C VAL A 282 -3.83 -20.86 -24.09
N TYR A 283 -4.98 -20.32 -23.70
CA TYR A 283 -5.80 -20.81 -22.60
C TYR A 283 -7.23 -20.98 -23.10
N ALA A 284 -7.85 -22.11 -22.76
CA ALA A 284 -9.20 -22.42 -23.24
C ALA A 284 -9.99 -23.26 -22.25
N THR A 285 -11.30 -23.10 -22.31
CA THR A 285 -12.25 -23.88 -21.52
C THR A 285 -13.17 -24.67 -22.44
N ASP A 286 -13.46 -25.92 -22.06
CA ASP A 286 -14.58 -26.66 -22.63
C ASP A 286 -15.90 -26.29 -21.93
N TYR A 287 -17.03 -26.73 -22.48
CA TYR A 287 -18.35 -26.44 -21.87
C TYR A 287 -18.58 -27.15 -20.52
N ALA A 288 -17.68 -28.05 -20.10
CA ALA A 288 -17.71 -28.75 -18.82
C ALA A 288 -16.77 -28.10 -17.79
N ASN A 289 -16.33 -26.85 -18.02
CA ASN A 289 -15.43 -26.07 -17.17
C ASN A 289 -14.01 -26.65 -17.03
N ASN A 290 -13.58 -27.50 -17.95
CA ASN A 290 -12.20 -27.96 -17.95
C ASN A 290 -11.31 -26.91 -18.60
N ILE A 291 -10.24 -26.52 -17.91
CA ILE A 291 -9.31 -25.49 -18.35
C ILE A 291 -8.09 -26.17 -18.94
N TYR A 292 -7.67 -25.75 -20.13
CA TYR A 292 -6.51 -26.26 -20.85
C TYR A 292 -5.60 -25.12 -21.27
N THR A 293 -4.31 -25.42 -21.40
CA THR A 293 -3.30 -24.53 -21.98
C THR A 293 -2.40 -25.29 -22.94
N ASN A 294 -1.77 -24.58 -23.87
CA ASN A 294 -0.75 -25.11 -24.76
C ASN A 294 0.24 -23.97 -25.06
N TYR A 295 1.51 -24.30 -25.26
CA TYR A 295 2.57 -23.34 -25.52
C TYR A 295 3.14 -23.57 -26.92
N LEU A 296 3.34 -22.51 -27.68
CA LEU A 296 3.99 -22.54 -28.99
C LEU A 296 5.46 -22.16 -28.79
N ASN A 297 6.36 -23.06 -29.15
CA ASN A 297 7.81 -22.83 -29.11
C ASN A 297 8.41 -23.07 -30.49
N ASN A 298 8.95 -22.02 -31.10
CA ASN A 298 9.54 -22.06 -32.44
C ASN A 298 8.65 -22.77 -33.48
N THR A 299 7.38 -22.35 -33.59
CA THR A 299 6.33 -22.91 -34.48
C THR A 299 5.84 -24.32 -34.15
N VAL A 300 6.33 -24.94 -33.07
CA VAL A 300 5.89 -26.26 -32.60
C VAL A 300 5.09 -26.14 -31.32
N TRP A 301 3.88 -26.68 -31.30
CA TRP A 301 3.06 -26.75 -30.09
C TRP A 301 3.58 -27.82 -29.14
N THR A 302 3.64 -27.52 -27.84
CA THR A 302 4.03 -28.48 -26.80
C THR A 302 2.97 -29.57 -26.60
N GLY A 303 1.75 -29.33 -27.04
CA GLY A 303 0.58 -30.18 -26.78
C GLY A 303 -0.30 -29.61 -25.66
N TRP A 304 -1.59 -29.93 -25.72
CA TRP A 304 -2.54 -29.46 -24.72
C TRP A 304 -2.29 -30.09 -23.36
N SER A 305 -2.27 -29.25 -22.33
CA SER A 305 -2.22 -29.64 -20.93
C SER A 305 -3.48 -29.13 -20.23
N ARG A 306 -4.19 -30.04 -19.53
CA ARG A 306 -5.35 -29.66 -18.71
C ARG A 306 -4.84 -29.08 -17.38
N ILE A 307 -5.14 -27.81 -17.14
CA ILE A 307 -4.85 -27.11 -15.87
C ILE A 307 -5.82 -27.56 -14.78
N SER A 308 -7.05 -27.93 -15.15
CA SER A 308 -8.07 -28.38 -14.20
C SER A 308 -7.95 -29.85 -13.76
N ASN A 309 -6.80 -30.50 -13.95
CA ASN A 309 -6.58 -31.85 -13.43
C ASN A 309 -5.88 -31.81 -12.06
N HIS A 310 -6.59 -32.25 -11.03
CA HIS A 310 -5.96 -33.09 -10.03
C HIS A 310 -5.80 -34.46 -10.70
N ASN A 311 -4.68 -34.71 -11.39
CA ASN A 311 -4.33 -36.01 -11.98
C ASN A 311 -4.52 -37.21 -11.02
N MET A 312 -4.63 -36.93 -9.73
CA MET A 312 -4.86 -37.92 -8.70
C MET A 312 -6.32 -38.34 -8.50
N LEU A 313 -7.33 -37.54 -8.84
CA LEU A 313 -8.75 -37.78 -8.50
C LEU A 313 -9.66 -37.64 -9.72
N SER A 314 -10.89 -38.17 -9.64
CA SER A 314 -11.96 -37.94 -10.62
C SER A 314 -12.44 -36.48 -10.61
N GLU A 315 -13.28 -36.12 -11.58
CA GLU A 315 -13.83 -34.75 -11.72
C GLU A 315 -14.67 -34.30 -10.51
N ASP A 316 -15.19 -35.23 -9.71
CA ASP A 316 -15.94 -34.97 -8.47
C ASP A 316 -15.08 -35.13 -7.19
N GLY A 317 -13.76 -35.25 -7.32
CA GLY A 317 -12.83 -35.34 -6.20
C GLY A 317 -12.76 -36.72 -5.52
N LYS A 318 -13.22 -37.78 -6.17
CA LYS A 318 -13.15 -39.17 -5.67
C LYS A 318 -11.96 -39.93 -6.27
N SER A 319 -11.65 -41.09 -5.71
CA SER A 319 -10.77 -42.03 -6.41
C SER A 319 -11.43 -42.50 -7.71
N GLN A 320 -10.64 -42.88 -8.69
CA GLN A 320 -11.09 -43.23 -10.04
C GLN A 320 -11.38 -44.74 -10.15
N LEU A 321 -12.57 -45.14 -10.60
CA LEU A 321 -12.91 -46.55 -10.81
C LEU A 321 -12.14 -47.09 -12.01
N LEU A 322 -11.40 -48.19 -11.82
CA LEU A 322 -10.69 -48.83 -12.94
C LEU A 322 -11.64 -49.69 -13.79
N PRO A 323 -11.56 -49.58 -15.12
CA PRO A 323 -12.22 -50.53 -16.02
C PRO A 323 -11.75 -51.97 -15.83
N ASN A 324 -12.59 -52.93 -16.19
CA ASN A 324 -12.22 -54.35 -16.16
C ASN A 324 -11.06 -54.64 -17.12
N GLY A 325 -10.12 -55.47 -16.69
CA GLY A 325 -8.90 -55.83 -17.43
C GLY A 325 -7.76 -54.83 -17.29
N THR A 326 -7.93 -53.72 -16.56
CA THR A 326 -6.87 -52.72 -16.38
C THR A 326 -5.64 -53.33 -15.73
N ASP A 327 -4.47 -53.10 -16.33
CA ASP A 327 -3.18 -53.41 -15.72
C ASP A 327 -2.74 -52.27 -14.82
N ILE A 328 -2.75 -52.51 -13.51
CA ILE A 328 -2.47 -51.47 -12.52
C ILE A 328 -1.03 -50.96 -12.57
N LEU A 329 -0.09 -51.72 -13.14
CA LEU A 329 1.32 -51.29 -13.26
C LEU A 329 1.50 -50.23 -14.37
N THR A 330 0.56 -50.16 -15.31
CA THR A 330 0.58 -49.18 -16.41
C THR A 330 -0.02 -47.83 -16.04
N LEU A 331 -0.73 -47.75 -14.91
CA LEU A 331 -1.42 -46.54 -14.47
C LEU A 331 -0.45 -45.36 -14.27
N PRO A 332 -0.85 -44.13 -14.62
CA PRO A 332 -0.12 -42.93 -14.24
C PRO A 332 -0.29 -42.66 -12.73
N SER A 333 0.38 -41.61 -12.22
CA SER A 333 0.14 -41.16 -10.84
C SER A 333 -1.34 -40.89 -10.61
N GLY A 334 -1.90 -41.54 -9.58
CA GLY A 334 -3.25 -41.25 -9.15
C GLY A 334 -3.83 -42.16 -8.09
N TYR A 335 -5.06 -41.83 -7.68
CA TYR A 335 -5.85 -42.58 -6.72
C TYR A 335 -7.00 -43.28 -7.43
N TYR A 336 -6.98 -44.60 -7.36
CA TYR A 336 -7.87 -45.49 -8.07
C TYR A 336 -8.56 -46.45 -7.11
N TYR A 337 -9.60 -47.11 -7.57
CA TYR A 337 -10.20 -48.23 -6.87
C TYR A 337 -10.77 -49.26 -7.84
N ALA A 338 -10.80 -50.52 -7.42
CA ALA A 338 -11.31 -51.62 -8.24
C ALA A 338 -11.70 -52.82 -7.37
N VAL A 339 -12.49 -53.72 -7.94
CA VAL A 339 -12.60 -55.10 -7.45
C VAL A 339 -11.35 -55.86 -7.88
N GLY A 340 -10.68 -56.57 -6.98
CA GLY A 340 -9.37 -57.16 -7.24
C GLY A 340 -9.35 -58.14 -8.43
N THR A 341 -10.39 -58.96 -8.59
CA THR A 341 -10.54 -59.88 -9.74
C THR A 341 -10.85 -59.19 -11.06
N ASN A 342 -11.22 -57.90 -11.05
CA ASN A 342 -11.54 -57.17 -12.28
C ASN A 342 -10.30 -56.53 -12.92
N VAL A 343 -9.15 -56.50 -12.24
CA VAL A 343 -7.91 -55.87 -12.73
C VAL A 343 -6.75 -56.85 -12.62
N VAL A 344 -5.66 -56.60 -13.35
CA VAL A 344 -4.49 -57.49 -13.38
C VAL A 344 -3.30 -56.89 -12.64
N ASN A 345 -2.30 -57.73 -12.34
CA ASN A 345 -1.10 -57.38 -11.56
C ASN A 345 -1.37 -56.92 -10.11
N MET A 346 -2.51 -57.31 -9.54
CA MET A 346 -2.83 -57.14 -8.12
C MET A 346 -1.98 -58.04 -7.19
N PRO A 347 -1.85 -57.70 -5.89
CA PRO A 347 -1.23 -58.57 -4.88
C PRO A 347 -1.87 -59.96 -4.76
N SER A 348 -3.15 -60.09 -5.10
CA SER A 348 -3.88 -61.35 -5.15
C SER A 348 -4.64 -61.47 -6.47
N LYS A 349 -4.50 -62.62 -7.14
CA LYS A 349 -5.18 -62.91 -8.43
C LYS A 349 -6.61 -63.42 -8.26
N THR A 350 -7.00 -63.84 -7.06
CA THR A 350 -8.27 -64.53 -6.79
C THR A 350 -9.15 -63.79 -5.79
N ASP A 351 -8.75 -62.60 -5.35
CA ASP A 351 -9.48 -61.83 -4.33
C ASP A 351 -10.46 -60.85 -4.98
N SER A 352 -11.76 -61.11 -4.81
CA SER A 352 -12.86 -60.29 -5.34
C SER A 352 -13.29 -59.17 -4.39
N SER A 353 -12.46 -58.80 -3.40
CA SER A 353 -12.71 -57.65 -2.53
C SER A 353 -12.52 -56.33 -3.25
N TRP A 354 -12.98 -55.25 -2.64
CA TRP A 354 -12.69 -53.88 -3.08
C TRP A 354 -11.32 -53.43 -2.59
N PHE A 355 -10.56 -52.80 -3.48
CA PHE A 355 -9.23 -52.28 -3.21
C PHE A 355 -9.13 -50.79 -3.57
N ASN A 356 -8.46 -50.04 -2.69
CA ASN A 356 -7.92 -48.72 -3.00
C ASN A 356 -6.51 -48.89 -3.57
N ILE A 357 -6.21 -48.23 -4.68
CA ILE A 357 -4.97 -48.39 -5.42
C ILE A 357 -4.36 -47.01 -5.63
N TYR A 358 -3.22 -46.74 -5.01
CA TYR A 358 -2.50 -45.48 -5.13
C TYR A 358 -1.21 -45.70 -5.90
N VAL A 359 -1.00 -44.88 -6.93
CA VAL A 359 0.15 -44.97 -7.82
C VAL A 359 0.88 -43.64 -7.80
N LEU A 360 2.20 -43.69 -7.63
CA LEU A 360 3.09 -42.53 -7.71
C LEU A 360 4.17 -42.84 -8.75
N ASP A 361 4.17 -42.08 -9.84
CA ASP A 361 5.28 -42.04 -10.79
C ASP A 361 6.39 -41.15 -10.24
N ASN A 362 7.53 -41.75 -9.92
CA ASN A 362 8.70 -41.09 -9.34
C ASN A 362 9.72 -40.67 -10.40
N GLY A 363 9.36 -40.76 -11.68
CA GLY A 363 10.23 -40.49 -12.82
C GLY A 363 11.34 -41.53 -13.01
N ASN A 364 12.01 -41.47 -14.17
CA ASN A 364 13.06 -42.41 -14.57
C ASN A 364 12.61 -43.88 -14.47
N ASN A 365 11.43 -44.18 -15.04
CA ASN A 365 10.72 -45.47 -14.98
C ASN A 365 10.32 -45.96 -13.59
N ARG A 366 10.61 -45.23 -12.50
CA ARG A 366 10.30 -45.69 -11.15
C ARG A 366 8.87 -45.38 -10.79
N LYS A 367 8.20 -46.35 -10.17
CA LYS A 367 6.84 -46.17 -9.62
C LYS A 367 6.72 -46.78 -8.24
N THR A 368 5.86 -46.21 -7.41
CA THR A 368 5.46 -46.78 -6.12
C THR A 368 3.97 -47.06 -6.16
N PHE A 369 3.59 -48.23 -5.67
CA PHE A 369 2.21 -48.68 -5.60
C PHE A 369 1.85 -48.96 -4.14
N HIS A 370 0.67 -48.50 -3.73
CA HIS A 370 0.03 -48.93 -2.49
C HIS A 370 -1.34 -49.50 -2.84
N VAL A 371 -1.60 -50.74 -2.44
CA VAL A 371 -2.86 -51.43 -2.66
C VAL A 371 -3.42 -51.82 -1.32
N ILE A 372 -4.62 -51.33 -1.00
CA ILE A 372 -5.25 -51.51 0.31
C ILE A 372 -6.60 -52.17 0.12
N ARG A 373 -6.79 -53.34 0.73
CA ARG A 373 -8.10 -53.99 0.76
C ARG A 373 -9.00 -53.24 1.73
N SER A 374 -10.15 -52.77 1.24
CA SER A 374 -11.00 -51.85 2.00
C SER A 374 -11.68 -52.49 3.22
N ALA A 375 -11.87 -53.81 3.20
CA ALA A 375 -12.62 -54.52 4.25
C ALA A 375 -11.85 -54.65 5.58
N ASP A 376 -10.53 -54.82 5.52
CA ASP A 376 -9.70 -55.14 6.69
C ASP A 376 -8.37 -54.39 6.75
N ASN A 377 -8.15 -53.46 5.81
CA ASN A 377 -6.95 -52.63 5.70
C ASN A 377 -5.68 -53.45 5.48
N LEU A 378 -5.76 -54.68 4.96
CA LEU A 378 -4.54 -55.32 4.48
C LEU A 378 -3.94 -54.44 3.38
N HIS A 379 -2.66 -54.13 3.56
CA HIS A 379 -1.94 -53.19 2.75
C HIS A 379 -0.74 -53.89 2.12
N TRP A 380 -0.66 -53.80 0.80
CA TRP A 380 0.51 -54.21 0.04
C TRP A 380 1.15 -53.00 -0.61
N TRP A 381 2.46 -53.06 -0.77
CA TRP A 381 3.21 -52.09 -1.51
C TRP A 381 4.12 -52.78 -2.51
N GLY A 382 4.45 -52.08 -3.59
CA GLY A 382 5.32 -52.57 -4.64
C GLY A 382 6.00 -51.41 -5.33
N THR A 383 7.11 -51.69 -6.01
CA THR A 383 7.86 -50.68 -6.75
C THR A 383 8.28 -51.16 -8.13
N VAL A 384 8.40 -50.22 -9.06
CA VAL A 384 9.13 -50.41 -10.32
C VAL A 384 10.46 -49.67 -10.21
N HIS A 385 11.56 -50.30 -10.61
CA HIS A 385 12.91 -49.70 -10.57
C HIS A 385 13.26 -48.99 -11.89
N THR A 386 14.45 -48.40 -11.96
CA THR A 386 14.90 -47.59 -13.12
C THR A 386 14.97 -48.38 -14.44
N ASP A 387 15.12 -49.70 -14.35
CA ASP A 387 15.10 -50.66 -15.46
C ASP A 387 13.67 -51.02 -15.94
N GLY A 388 12.64 -50.43 -15.35
CA GLY A 388 11.24 -50.73 -15.65
C GLY A 388 10.73 -52.04 -15.06
N THR A 389 11.53 -52.74 -14.25
CA THR A 389 11.13 -54.02 -13.65
C THR A 389 10.34 -53.81 -12.36
N PHE A 390 9.19 -54.49 -12.26
CA PHE A 390 8.40 -54.57 -11.03
C PHE A 390 9.07 -55.50 -10.02
N LYS A 391 9.25 -55.04 -8.78
CA LYS A 391 9.98 -55.76 -7.72
C LYS A 391 9.11 -56.71 -6.89
N GLY A 392 7.82 -56.83 -7.22
CA GLY A 392 6.89 -57.69 -6.50
C GLY A 392 6.06 -56.93 -5.47
N TRP A 393 5.17 -57.67 -4.81
CA TRP A 393 4.29 -57.17 -3.77
C TRP A 393 4.74 -57.63 -2.40
N ASP A 394 4.93 -56.68 -1.49
CA ASP A 394 5.21 -56.93 -0.08
C ASP A 394 4.01 -56.50 0.77
N ARG A 395 3.60 -57.36 1.71
CA ARG A 395 2.50 -57.05 2.65
C ARG A 395 3.05 -56.25 3.82
N MET A 396 2.46 -55.09 4.09
CA MET A 396 2.71 -54.31 5.30
C MET A 396 2.02 -54.99 6.49
N LEU A 397 2.79 -55.28 7.54
CA LEU A 397 2.29 -55.88 8.77
C LEU A 397 1.91 -54.81 9.78
N THR A 398 0.87 -55.08 10.55
CA THR A 398 0.38 -54.22 11.64
C THR A 398 0.45 -54.94 12.99
N GLU A 399 0.20 -54.24 14.09
CA GLU A 399 0.09 -54.86 15.42
C GLU A 399 -0.99 -55.96 15.49
N LYS A 400 -2.03 -55.89 14.65
CA LYS A 400 -3.07 -56.94 14.57
C LYS A 400 -2.48 -58.26 14.10
N ASP A 401 -1.44 -58.22 13.27
CA ASP A 401 -0.72 -59.40 12.82
C ASP A 401 0.24 -59.96 13.89
N LEU A 402 0.55 -59.16 14.92
CA LEU A 402 1.29 -59.60 16.11
C LEU A 402 0.37 -60.26 17.16
N ASN A 403 -0.89 -59.81 17.21
CA ASN A 403 -1.91 -60.36 18.10
C ASN A 403 -2.40 -61.71 17.59
N SER A 404 -1.94 -62.79 18.21
CA SER A 404 -2.40 -64.14 17.90
C SER A 404 -3.14 -64.76 19.07
N THR A 405 -4.25 -65.43 18.76
CA THR A 405 -5.05 -66.15 19.75
C THR A 405 -4.21 -67.29 20.35
N TRP A 406 -4.27 -67.43 21.67
CA TRP A 406 -3.67 -68.55 22.38
C TRP A 406 -4.66 -69.71 22.41
N ASN A 407 -4.33 -70.79 21.72
CA ASN A 407 -5.10 -72.03 21.69
C ASN A 407 -4.58 -73.01 22.74
N GLN A 408 -5.44 -73.77 23.40
CA GLN A 408 -4.98 -74.82 24.32
C GLN A 408 -4.32 -75.96 23.53
N VAL A 409 -3.17 -76.43 23.99
CA VAL A 409 -2.48 -77.59 23.38
C VAL A 409 -3.32 -78.85 23.56
N THR A 410 -3.48 -79.67 22.53
CA THR A 410 -4.09 -80.99 22.68
C THR A 410 -3.05 -81.97 23.24
N LEU A 411 -3.17 -82.30 24.52
CA LEU A 411 -2.32 -83.30 25.16
C LEU A 411 -2.74 -84.72 24.76
N VAL A 412 -1.76 -85.62 24.60
CA VAL A 412 -2.00 -87.05 24.37
C VAL A 412 -2.60 -87.66 25.65
N THR A 413 -3.69 -88.42 25.51
CA THR A 413 -4.47 -88.98 26.63
C THR A 413 -3.64 -89.94 27.50
N GLY A 414 -3.81 -89.86 28.82
CA GLY A 414 -3.37 -90.90 29.77
C GLY A 414 -2.06 -90.63 30.55
N THR A 415 -1.28 -89.61 30.18
CA THR A 415 0.04 -89.37 30.83
C THR A 415 0.18 -87.99 31.47
N THR A 416 -0.54 -86.99 30.96
CA THR A 416 -0.42 -85.58 31.38
C THR A 416 -1.79 -84.91 31.37
N LYS A 417 -1.98 -83.90 32.22
CA LYS A 417 -3.18 -83.04 32.24
C LYS A 417 -2.78 -81.57 32.27
N HIS A 418 -3.63 -80.68 31.77
CA HIS A 418 -3.37 -79.26 31.89
C HIS A 418 -3.41 -78.81 33.36
N PHE A 419 -2.51 -77.90 33.73
CA PHE A 419 -2.65 -77.17 34.98
C PHE A 419 -3.78 -76.13 34.85
N ALA A 420 -4.83 -76.22 35.68
CA ALA A 420 -6.03 -75.39 35.54
C ALA A 420 -5.76 -73.88 35.61
N GLY A 421 -4.80 -73.44 36.45
CA GLY A 421 -4.47 -72.02 36.61
C GLY A 421 -3.66 -71.42 35.46
N ASN A 422 -2.93 -72.25 34.70
CA ASN A 422 -2.11 -71.81 33.57
C ASN A 422 -1.92 -72.99 32.59
N PRO A 423 -2.95 -73.36 31.81
CA PRO A 423 -2.87 -74.53 30.95
C PRO A 423 -1.85 -74.31 29.84
N LEU A 424 -1.18 -75.38 29.41
CA LEU A 424 -0.30 -75.32 28.25
C LEU A 424 -1.08 -74.88 26.99
N LYS A 425 -0.68 -73.75 26.42
CA LYS A 425 -1.26 -73.12 25.24
C LYS A 425 -0.19 -72.90 24.17
N PHE A 426 -0.63 -72.78 22.93
CA PHE A 426 0.19 -72.44 21.80
C PHE A 426 -0.39 -71.29 20.98
N SER A 427 0.47 -70.61 20.24
CA SER A 427 0.09 -69.57 19.30
C SER A 427 1.08 -69.54 18.13
N ILE A 428 0.60 -69.35 16.91
CA ILE A 428 1.45 -69.26 15.71
C ILE A 428 1.48 -67.81 15.27
N ARG A 429 2.66 -67.19 15.29
CA ARG A 429 2.86 -65.82 14.78
C ARG A 429 4.26 -65.66 14.21
N GLN A 430 4.39 -64.83 13.17
CA GLN A 430 5.67 -64.54 12.53
C GLN A 430 6.49 -65.80 12.17
N ASN A 431 5.79 -66.84 11.69
CA ASN A 431 6.41 -68.13 11.38
C ASN A 431 7.17 -68.78 12.56
N SER A 432 6.68 -68.58 13.79
CA SER A 432 7.15 -69.21 15.01
C SER A 432 6.00 -69.84 15.79
N LEU A 433 6.22 -71.02 16.34
CA LEU A 433 5.36 -71.66 17.32
C LEU A 433 5.73 -71.14 18.71
N HIS A 434 4.81 -70.44 19.35
CA HIS A 434 4.97 -70.02 20.74
C HIS A 434 4.23 -70.98 21.65
N LEU A 435 4.90 -71.44 22.70
CA LEU A 435 4.35 -72.28 23.76
C LEU A 435 4.39 -71.50 25.06
N ARG A 436 3.29 -71.53 25.83
CA ARG A 436 3.24 -70.96 27.18
C ARG A 436 2.39 -71.80 28.10
N GLY A 437 2.69 -71.78 29.39
CA GLY A 437 1.87 -72.41 30.42
C GLY A 437 2.41 -73.76 30.84
N SER A 438 1.54 -74.56 31.47
CA SER A 438 1.98 -75.74 32.20
C SER A 438 1.08 -76.95 32.03
N PHE A 439 1.66 -78.11 32.28
CA PHE A 439 0.96 -79.38 32.42
C PHE A 439 1.46 -80.13 33.66
N GLU A 440 0.58 -80.94 34.24
CA GLU A 440 0.79 -81.78 35.41
C GLU A 440 0.85 -83.26 34.99
N GLY A 441 1.42 -84.09 35.86
CA GLY A 441 1.70 -85.50 35.58
C GLY A 441 3.08 -85.65 34.95
N VAL A 442 3.97 -86.38 35.62
CA VAL A 442 5.34 -86.64 35.14
C VAL A 442 5.28 -87.74 34.09
N PRO A 443 5.54 -87.45 32.80
CA PRO A 443 5.57 -88.48 31.77
C PRO A 443 6.77 -89.40 31.96
N ALA A 444 6.69 -90.62 31.43
CA ALA A 444 7.89 -91.43 31.23
C ALA A 444 8.82 -90.72 30.25
N ASN A 445 10.14 -90.92 30.40
CA ASN A 445 11.12 -90.42 29.45
C ASN A 445 10.76 -90.88 28.02
N ASP A 446 11.04 -90.02 27.06
CA ASP A 446 10.76 -90.20 25.64
C ASP A 446 9.26 -90.26 25.25
N THR A 447 8.36 -89.80 26.11
CA THR A 447 6.91 -89.77 25.81
C THR A 447 6.53 -88.57 24.95
N VAL A 448 5.76 -88.80 23.87
CA VAL A 448 5.12 -87.73 23.08
C VAL A 448 3.91 -87.20 23.84
N ILE A 449 3.95 -85.93 24.25
CA ILE A 449 2.91 -85.29 25.06
C ILE A 449 1.93 -84.46 24.23
N ALA A 450 2.31 -84.01 23.03
CA ALA A 450 1.44 -83.25 22.12
C ALA A 450 1.91 -83.36 20.66
N ARG A 451 1.04 -82.96 19.71
CA ARG A 451 1.39 -82.84 18.28
C ARG A 451 0.85 -81.55 17.69
N PHE A 452 1.67 -80.85 16.92
CA PHE A 452 1.33 -79.59 16.25
C PHE A 452 1.22 -79.78 14.73
N ALA A 453 0.26 -79.11 14.10
CA ALA A 453 0.12 -79.11 12.65
C ALA A 453 1.25 -78.32 11.98
N GLN A 454 1.75 -77.28 12.66
CA GLN A 454 2.88 -76.47 12.24
C GLN A 454 4.19 -77.19 12.62
N LYS A 455 4.93 -77.57 11.60
CA LYS A 455 6.15 -78.38 11.72
C LYS A 455 7.38 -77.48 11.63
N PRO A 456 8.36 -77.62 12.54
CA PRO A 456 9.60 -76.89 12.43
C PRO A 456 10.45 -77.43 11.25
N SER A 457 11.26 -76.56 10.64
CA SER A 457 12.23 -76.93 9.58
C SER A 457 13.30 -77.91 10.07
N ALA A 458 13.60 -77.87 11.37
CA ALA A 458 14.60 -78.66 12.07
C ALA A 458 14.02 -79.27 13.35
N LYS A 459 14.67 -80.33 13.85
CA LYS A 459 14.41 -80.85 15.20
C LYS A 459 14.85 -79.80 16.22
N THR A 460 13.95 -79.38 17.09
CA THR A 460 14.22 -78.33 18.08
C THR A 460 14.25 -78.93 19.49
N VAL A 461 15.33 -78.70 20.23
CA VAL A 461 15.46 -79.10 21.64
C VAL A 461 15.38 -77.85 22.50
N PHE A 462 14.58 -77.90 23.58
CA PHE A 462 14.41 -76.79 24.51
C PHE A 462 14.19 -77.27 25.94
N LEU A 463 14.23 -76.35 26.90
CA LEU A 463 14.04 -76.66 28.32
C LEU A 463 12.71 -76.07 28.82
N GLY A 464 12.07 -76.76 29.76
CA GLY A 464 11.00 -76.22 30.59
C GLY A 464 11.43 -76.22 32.06
N ALA A 465 10.87 -75.32 32.86
CA ALA A 465 11.13 -75.29 34.30
C ALA A 465 10.33 -76.38 35.02
N THR A 466 10.94 -77.04 36.01
CA THR A 466 10.20 -77.89 36.96
C THR A 466 9.62 -77.03 38.07
N VAL A 467 8.42 -77.36 38.55
CA VAL A 467 7.76 -76.66 39.65
C VAL A 467 7.48 -77.62 40.80
N GLY A 468 7.71 -77.18 42.04
CA GLY A 468 7.67 -78.00 43.26
C GLY A 468 9.07 -78.41 43.72
N SER A 469 10.01 -78.56 42.79
CA SER A 469 11.45 -78.68 43.04
C SER A 469 12.22 -77.92 41.97
N TYR A 470 13.30 -77.22 42.33
CA TYR A 470 14.09 -76.41 41.41
C TYR A 470 14.87 -77.30 40.43
N GLY A 471 14.72 -77.04 39.14
CA GLY A 471 15.26 -77.89 38.07
C GLY A 471 14.77 -77.54 36.68
N SER A 472 15.07 -78.43 35.72
CA SER A 472 14.63 -78.30 34.34
C SER A 472 14.21 -79.64 33.74
N ALA A 473 13.32 -79.59 32.75
CA ALA A 473 12.92 -80.71 31.92
C ALA A 473 13.31 -80.44 30.47
N ARG A 474 13.79 -81.47 29.78
CA ARG A 474 14.17 -81.39 28.37
C ARG A 474 13.00 -81.82 27.50
N PHE A 475 12.74 -81.04 26.47
CA PHE A 475 11.74 -81.32 25.45
C PHE A 475 12.36 -81.30 24.07
N THR A 476 11.78 -82.08 23.16
CA THR A 476 12.10 -82.04 21.74
C THR A 476 10.82 -81.84 20.94
N LEU A 477 10.80 -80.84 20.06
CA LEU A 477 9.84 -80.75 18.97
C LEU A 477 10.45 -81.34 17.70
N GLU A 478 9.92 -82.47 17.25
CA GLU A 478 10.38 -83.19 16.07
C GLU A 478 9.85 -82.56 14.77
N LYS A 479 10.51 -82.83 13.63
CA LYS A 479 10.11 -82.32 12.30
C LYS A 479 8.71 -82.76 11.86
N ASP A 480 8.15 -83.80 12.46
CA ASP A 480 6.79 -84.26 12.21
C ASP A 480 5.73 -83.48 13.00
N GLY A 481 6.15 -82.58 13.91
CA GLY A 481 5.30 -81.80 14.81
C GLY A 481 5.10 -82.44 16.19
N SER A 482 5.71 -83.58 16.48
CA SER A 482 5.59 -84.26 17.78
C SER A 482 6.41 -83.55 18.85
N LEU A 483 5.76 -83.14 19.95
CA LEU A 483 6.40 -82.62 21.16
C LEU A 483 6.64 -83.77 22.15
N ARG A 484 7.89 -84.12 22.36
CA ARG A 484 8.34 -85.18 23.25
C ARG A 484 8.95 -84.62 24.53
N PHE A 485 8.62 -85.24 25.66
CA PHE A 485 9.30 -85.06 26.93
C PHE A 485 10.49 -86.04 26.96
N ASP A 486 11.72 -85.54 26.99
CA ASP A 486 12.93 -86.37 26.97
C ASP A 486 13.39 -86.77 28.40
N GLY A 487 13.02 -85.99 29.43
CA GLY A 487 13.35 -86.26 30.83
C GLY A 487 13.48 -84.99 31.69
N MET A 488 13.76 -85.14 32.99
CA MET A 488 13.94 -84.02 33.92
C MET A 488 15.09 -84.21 34.91
N SER A 489 15.61 -83.09 35.42
CA SER A 489 16.58 -83.03 36.51
C SER A 489 16.21 -81.87 37.45
N ALA A 490 15.80 -82.20 38.67
CA ALA A 490 15.56 -81.26 39.75
C ALA A 490 16.32 -81.66 41.03
N ASN A 491 16.42 -80.74 41.99
CA ASN A 491 17.06 -80.98 43.29
C ASN A 491 16.49 -82.22 43.99
N ASP A 492 15.18 -82.42 43.85
CA ASP A 492 14.49 -83.65 44.22
C ASP A 492 13.33 -83.88 43.23
N ASN A 493 13.49 -84.90 42.38
CA ASN A 493 12.53 -85.25 41.34
C ASN A 493 11.17 -85.69 41.90
N SER A 494 11.09 -86.17 43.16
CA SER A 494 9.84 -86.63 43.77
C SER A 494 8.89 -85.47 44.14
N PHE A 495 9.41 -84.25 44.29
CA PHE A 495 8.62 -83.05 44.57
C PHE A 495 8.19 -82.28 43.31
N VAL A 496 8.53 -82.75 42.11
CA VAL A 496 8.09 -82.09 40.86
C VAL A 496 6.61 -82.34 40.64
N SER A 497 5.83 -81.25 40.63
CA SER A 497 4.37 -81.26 40.51
C SER A 497 3.86 -80.90 39.10
N ARG A 498 4.62 -80.06 38.37
CA ARG A 498 4.29 -79.66 36.99
C ARG A 498 5.52 -79.16 36.24
N PHE A 499 5.39 -79.03 34.92
CA PHE A 499 6.39 -78.44 34.04
C PHE A 499 5.83 -77.15 33.42
N GLU A 500 6.65 -76.10 33.44
CA GLU A 500 6.30 -74.81 32.85
C GLU A 500 7.16 -74.55 31.61
N ILE A 501 6.49 -74.30 30.49
CA ILE A 501 7.10 -74.02 29.19
C ILE A 501 6.76 -72.58 28.83
N ASN A 502 7.75 -71.80 28.43
CA ASN A 502 7.57 -70.48 27.86
C ASN A 502 8.59 -70.26 26.75
N GLU A 503 8.27 -70.76 25.57
CA GLU A 503 9.22 -70.93 24.47
C GLU A 503 8.70 -70.38 23.15
N SER A 504 9.63 -69.94 22.31
CA SER A 504 9.36 -69.50 20.94
C SER A 504 10.24 -70.31 19.99
N ILE A 505 9.59 -71.12 19.16
CA ILE A 505 10.25 -72.08 18.28
C ILE A 505 10.06 -71.60 16.82
N PRO A 506 11.14 -71.17 16.14
CA PRO A 506 11.10 -70.85 14.72
C PRO A 506 10.63 -72.04 13.88
N LEU A 507 9.80 -71.79 12.87
CA LEU A 507 9.30 -72.81 11.95
C LEU A 507 10.04 -72.81 10.59
N TRP A 508 10.89 -71.81 10.32
CA TRP A 508 11.65 -71.66 9.06
C TRP A 508 12.99 -72.39 9.06
#